data_AF-A0A351SDN9-F1
#
_entry.id   AF-A0A351SDN9-F1
#
_cell.length_a   1.000
_cell.length_b   1.000
_cell.length_c   1.000
_cell.angle_alpha   90.00
_cell.angle_beta   90.00
_cell.angle_gamma   90.00
#
_symmetry.space_group_name_H-M   'P 1'
#
loop_
_entity.id
_entity.type
_entity.pdbx_description
1 polymer ?
#
loop_
_entity_poly.entity_id
_entity_poly.type
_entity_poly.pdbx_seq_one_letter_code
_entity_poly.pdbx_strand_id
1 'polypeptide(L)'
;MPRKTVADRIFITSPALSCALGDHLDTIQHALQHPNISARIREVLVEKQTLPYYAAPDSSLDSETAFLSQLERVVTQTLNSANLNKTERATTGVFVGSTSMDISLREQAFLRHSTKTELPGSDGSNIGNIPAYLARLFCLGHMHISISTACTASSIALIEGMNMIRAGVIERALIVGVEGFNYLTLCGFDSLLP
;
A
#
# COMPACT_ATOMS: atom_id res chain seq x y z
N MET A 1 20.23 5.25 31.11
CA MET A 1 18.96 4.60 30.73
C MET A 1 19.22 3.12 30.55
N PRO A 2 18.42 2.22 31.14
CA PRO A 2 18.58 0.78 30.89
C PRO A 2 18.20 0.47 29.43
N ARG A 3 19.03 -0.29 28.71
CA ARG A 3 18.71 -0.80 27.37
C ARG A 3 17.50 -1.74 27.50
N LYS A 4 16.38 -1.42 26.85
CA LYS A 4 15.30 -2.40 26.63
C LYS A 4 15.92 -3.65 25.98
N THR A 5 15.52 -4.82 26.45
CA THR A 5 15.97 -6.12 25.94
C THR A 5 15.78 -6.21 24.43
N VAL A 6 16.80 -6.68 23.72
CA VAL A 6 16.73 -6.96 22.28
C VAL A 6 15.66 -8.03 22.07
N ALA A 7 14.72 -7.80 21.16
CA ALA A 7 13.73 -8.81 20.83
C ALA A 7 14.40 -9.98 20.10
N ASP A 8 14.58 -11.11 20.78
CA ASP A 8 15.23 -12.30 20.22
C ASP A 8 14.40 -12.97 19.10
N ARG A 9 13.08 -12.71 19.08
CA ARG A 9 12.15 -13.23 18.08
C ARG A 9 11.11 -12.19 17.70
N ILE A 10 10.82 -12.09 16.41
CA ILE A 10 9.79 -11.22 15.84
C ILE A 10 8.79 -12.10 15.10
N PHE A 11 7.50 -11.80 15.25
CA PHE A 11 6.41 -12.57 14.69
C PHE A 11 5.51 -11.71 13.80
N ILE A 12 4.93 -12.31 12.76
CA ILE A 12 3.81 -11.74 12.01
C ILE A 12 2.54 -12.25 12.67
N THR A 13 1.76 -11.35 13.28
CA THR A 13 0.60 -11.73 14.10
C THR A 13 -0.73 -11.61 13.38
N SER A 14 -0.83 -10.75 12.36
CA SER A 14 -2.11 -10.41 11.74
C SER A 14 -1.93 -10.01 10.27
N PRO A 15 -1.69 -10.98 9.36
CA PRO A 15 -1.59 -10.68 7.94
C PRO A 15 -2.98 -10.41 7.33
N ALA A 16 -3.03 -9.53 6.33
CA ALA A 16 -4.16 -9.36 5.43
C ALA A 16 -3.63 -9.07 4.02
N LEU A 17 -4.40 -9.39 2.98
CA LEU A 17 -3.98 -9.25 1.59
C LEU A 17 -5.19 -8.98 0.69
N SER A 18 -5.00 -8.07 -0.27
CA SER A 18 -5.90 -7.89 -1.40
C SER A 18 -5.08 -7.74 -2.67
N CYS A 19 -5.32 -8.62 -3.65
CA CYS A 19 -4.61 -8.70 -4.91
C CYS A 19 -5.52 -9.26 -6.01
N ALA A 20 -4.97 -9.52 -7.20
CA ALA A 20 -5.75 -10.04 -8.33
C ALA A 20 -6.40 -11.42 -8.11
N LEU A 21 -5.94 -12.17 -7.09
CA LEU A 21 -6.51 -13.47 -6.71
C LEU A 21 -7.68 -13.37 -5.73
N GLY A 22 -7.96 -12.18 -5.19
CA GLY A 22 -9.02 -11.97 -4.21
C GLY A 22 -8.65 -10.93 -3.16
N ASP A 23 -9.48 -10.79 -2.15
CA ASP A 23 -9.43 -9.72 -1.16
C ASP A 23 -9.46 -10.20 0.30
N HIS A 24 -9.33 -11.53 0.47
CA HIS A 24 -9.25 -12.24 1.73
C HIS A 24 -8.26 -13.41 1.61
N LEU A 25 -7.54 -13.71 2.69
CA LEU A 25 -6.49 -14.74 2.70
C LEU A 25 -7.01 -16.12 2.31
N ASP A 26 -8.18 -16.53 2.80
CA ASP A 26 -8.75 -17.86 2.51
C ASP A 26 -9.06 -18.00 1.01
N THR A 27 -9.69 -16.98 0.41
CA THR A 27 -9.99 -16.94 -1.03
C THR A 27 -8.72 -16.94 -1.86
N ILE A 28 -7.71 -16.16 -1.46
CA ILE A 28 -6.42 -16.09 -2.16
C ILE A 28 -5.67 -17.41 -2.06
N GLN A 29 -5.65 -18.05 -0.88
CA GLN A 29 -5.01 -19.34 -0.69
C GLN A 29 -5.65 -20.42 -1.57
N HIS A 30 -6.98 -20.44 -1.65
CA HIS A 30 -7.70 -21.36 -2.55
C HIS A 30 -7.35 -21.07 -4.02
N ALA A 31 -7.38 -19.80 -4.43
CA ALA A 31 -7.05 -19.39 -5.78
C ALA A 31 -5.57 -19.64 -6.15
N LEU A 32 -4.64 -19.66 -5.20
CA LEU A 32 -3.24 -20.00 -5.44
C LEU A 32 -3.04 -21.47 -5.87
N GLN A 33 -3.91 -22.38 -5.42
CA GLN A 33 -3.84 -23.80 -5.80
C GLN A 33 -4.32 -24.02 -7.24
N HIS A 34 -5.29 -23.21 -7.68
CA HIS A 34 -5.88 -23.25 -9.02
C HIS A 34 -6.07 -21.82 -9.54
N PRO A 35 -4.99 -21.16 -9.98
CA PRO A 35 -5.06 -19.76 -10.36
C PRO A 35 -5.95 -19.57 -11.58
N ASN A 36 -7.06 -18.88 -11.37
CA ASN A 36 -7.95 -18.41 -12.42
C ASN A 36 -8.03 -16.88 -12.33
N ILE A 37 -7.00 -16.22 -12.86
CA ILE A 37 -6.92 -14.75 -12.88
C ILE A 37 -7.17 -14.28 -14.30
N SER A 38 -8.17 -13.42 -14.48
CA SER A 38 -8.40 -12.74 -15.74
C SER A 38 -7.67 -11.39 -15.76
N ALA A 39 -6.88 -11.16 -16.80
CA ALA A 39 -6.36 -9.83 -17.08
C ALA A 39 -7.52 -8.87 -17.37
N ARG A 40 -7.43 -7.66 -16.82
CA ARG A 40 -8.24 -6.52 -17.24
C ARG A 40 -7.49 -5.79 -18.35
N ILE A 41 -8.22 -5.11 -19.23
CA ILE A 41 -7.63 -4.38 -20.36
C ILE A 41 -7.82 -2.87 -20.15
N ARG A 42 -6.78 -2.09 -20.45
CA ARG A 42 -6.83 -0.63 -20.50
C ARG A 42 -6.21 -0.07 -21.76
N GLU A 43 -6.88 0.92 -22.33
CA GLU A 43 -6.32 1.74 -23.41
C GLU A 43 -5.38 2.79 -22.82
N VAL A 44 -4.20 2.92 -23.42
CA VAL A 44 -3.19 3.90 -23.04
C VAL A 44 -3.21 5.08 -24.00
N LEU A 45 -3.24 6.30 -23.43
CA LEU A 45 -3.47 7.54 -24.17
C LEU A 45 -2.36 7.87 -25.19
N VAL A 46 -1.12 7.49 -24.91
CA VAL A 46 0.05 7.90 -25.72
C VAL A 46 0.09 7.18 -27.07
N GLU A 47 -0.42 5.94 -27.16
CA GLU A 47 -0.27 5.10 -28.36
C GLU A 47 -1.57 4.42 -28.83
N LYS A 48 -2.71 4.66 -28.16
CA LYS A 48 -3.98 3.93 -28.39
C LYS A 48 -3.81 2.40 -28.34
N GLN A 49 -2.79 1.95 -27.63
CA GLN A 49 -2.54 0.54 -27.38
C GLN A 49 -3.41 0.07 -26.21
N THR A 50 -3.81 -1.20 -26.27
CA THR A 50 -4.50 -1.85 -25.16
C THR A 50 -3.52 -2.74 -24.42
N LEU A 51 -3.38 -2.52 -23.12
CA LEU A 51 -2.45 -3.26 -22.27
C LEU A 51 -3.19 -4.06 -21.20
N PRO A 52 -2.80 -5.32 -20.97
CA PRO A 52 -3.33 -6.12 -19.90
C PRO A 52 -2.75 -5.69 -18.55
N TYR A 53 -3.56 -5.72 -17.52
CA TYR A 53 -3.13 -5.56 -16.13
C TYR A 53 -3.97 -6.43 -15.20
N TYR A 54 -3.42 -6.75 -14.04
CA TYR A 54 -4.07 -7.54 -13.02
C TYR A 54 -4.36 -6.67 -11.80
N ALA A 55 -5.57 -6.73 -11.28
CA ALA A 55 -5.99 -5.86 -10.21
C ALA A 55 -6.97 -6.57 -9.28
N ALA A 56 -7.04 -6.10 -8.04
CA ALA A 56 -7.94 -6.67 -7.05
C ALA A 56 -9.43 -6.46 -7.44
N PRO A 57 -10.36 -7.30 -6.92
CA PRO A 57 -11.76 -7.27 -7.32
C PRO A 57 -12.42 -5.88 -7.28
N ASP A 58 -12.20 -5.12 -6.21
CA ASP A 58 -12.80 -3.79 -6.02
C ASP A 58 -11.98 -2.63 -6.60
N SER A 59 -10.88 -2.92 -7.28
CA SER A 59 -10.03 -1.87 -7.85
C SER A 59 -10.79 -1.15 -8.97
N SER A 60 -10.83 0.18 -8.88
CA SER A 60 -11.45 1.01 -9.91
C SER A 60 -10.56 2.19 -10.24
N LEU A 61 -10.29 2.36 -11.54
CA LEU A 61 -9.58 3.54 -12.07
C LEU A 61 -10.51 4.75 -12.19
N ASP A 62 -11.82 4.47 -12.16
CA ASP A 62 -12.87 5.45 -12.35
C ASP A 62 -13.42 5.95 -11.00
N SER A 63 -12.74 5.63 -9.89
CA SER A 63 -13.09 6.09 -8.55
C SER A 63 -11.89 6.63 -7.80
N GLU A 64 -11.94 7.92 -7.45
CA GLU A 64 -10.88 8.65 -6.73
C GLU A 64 -10.55 8.04 -5.36
N THR A 65 -11.52 7.33 -4.80
CA THR A 65 -11.42 6.74 -3.47
C THR A 65 -11.12 5.26 -3.50
N ALA A 66 -11.25 4.56 -4.63
CA ALA A 66 -11.18 3.09 -4.65
C ALA A 66 -9.84 2.56 -4.12
N PHE A 67 -8.72 3.18 -4.50
CA PHE A 67 -7.40 2.79 -3.99
C PHE A 67 -7.29 3.00 -2.47
N LEU A 68 -7.70 4.17 -1.96
CA LEU A 68 -7.66 4.46 -0.52
C LEU A 68 -8.63 3.54 0.24
N SER A 69 -9.86 3.36 -0.23
CA SER A 69 -10.84 2.47 0.40
C SER A 69 -10.36 1.02 0.45
N GLN A 70 -9.69 0.53 -0.60
CA GLN A 70 -9.09 -0.81 -0.58
C GLN A 70 -7.95 -0.90 0.44
N LEU A 71 -7.05 0.09 0.46
CA LEU A 71 -5.96 0.16 1.43
C LEU A 71 -6.48 0.23 2.87
N GLU A 72 -7.43 1.12 3.15
CA GLU A 72 -8.11 1.26 4.43
C GLU A 72 -8.76 -0.05 4.87
N ARG A 73 -9.41 -0.76 3.95
CA ARG A 73 -10.04 -2.06 4.23
C ARG A 73 -9.02 -3.11 4.65
N VAL A 74 -7.92 -3.26 3.90
CA VAL A 74 -6.86 -4.25 4.22
C VAL A 74 -6.20 -3.91 5.56
N VAL A 75 -5.90 -2.63 5.81
CA VAL A 75 -5.32 -2.21 7.10
C VAL A 75 -6.32 -2.41 8.25
N THR A 76 -7.60 -2.17 8.03
CA THR A 76 -8.67 -2.44 9.00
C THR A 76 -8.73 -3.92 9.36
N GLN A 77 -8.67 -4.82 8.37
CA GLN A 77 -8.62 -6.27 8.61
C GLN A 77 -7.43 -6.65 9.50
N THR A 78 -6.23 -6.19 9.16
CA THR A 78 -5.01 -6.40 9.95
C THR A 78 -5.16 -5.90 11.39
N LEU A 79 -5.62 -4.66 11.59
CA LEU A 79 -5.72 -4.06 12.92
C LEU A 79 -6.84 -4.66 13.77
N ASN A 80 -7.93 -5.14 13.16
CA ASN A 80 -8.99 -5.84 13.86
C ASN A 80 -8.51 -7.22 14.33
N SER A 81 -7.83 -7.98 13.46
CA SER A 81 -7.23 -9.26 13.82
C SER A 81 -6.13 -9.14 14.88
N ALA A 82 -5.37 -8.04 14.88
CA ALA A 82 -4.35 -7.77 15.90
C ALA A 82 -4.94 -7.42 17.28
N ASN A 83 -6.20 -7.00 17.33
CA ASN A 83 -6.93 -6.65 18.55
C ASN A 83 -6.16 -5.72 19.50
N LEU A 84 -5.48 -4.72 18.93
CA LEU A 84 -4.64 -3.78 19.68
C LEU A 84 -5.50 -2.78 20.46
N ASN A 85 -5.14 -2.56 21.72
CA ASN A 85 -5.73 -1.48 22.52
C ASN A 85 -5.21 -0.09 22.09
N LYS A 86 -5.78 0.98 22.65
CA LYS A 86 -5.44 2.37 22.28
C LYS A 86 -3.96 2.70 22.47
N THR A 87 -3.35 2.24 23.57
CA THR A 87 -1.94 2.49 23.88
C THR A 87 -1.02 1.73 22.94
N GLU A 88 -1.36 0.48 22.61
CA GLU A 88 -0.61 -0.32 21.64
C GLU A 88 -0.68 0.28 20.24
N ARG A 89 -1.86 0.76 19.81
CA ARG A 89 -2.00 1.49 18.54
C ARG A 89 -1.14 2.75 18.52
N ALA A 90 -1.24 3.60 19.54
CA ALA A 90 -0.50 4.86 19.64
C ALA A 90 1.03 4.70 19.73
N THR A 91 1.54 3.48 19.90
CA THR A 91 2.98 3.15 19.93
C THR A 91 3.42 2.24 18.78
N THR A 92 2.50 1.87 17.88
CA THR A 92 2.79 1.06 16.69
C THR A 92 3.39 1.94 15.59
N GLY A 93 4.59 1.61 15.12
CA GLY A 93 5.21 2.28 13.97
C GLY A 93 4.58 1.83 12.65
N VAL A 94 4.58 2.69 11.63
CA VAL A 94 3.98 2.43 10.31
C VAL A 94 5.06 2.48 9.24
N PHE A 95 5.21 1.42 8.46
CA PHE A 95 6.21 1.29 7.41
C PHE A 95 5.50 0.91 6.11
N VAL A 96 5.58 1.78 5.10
CA VAL A 96 4.94 1.56 3.81
C VAL A 96 6.00 1.40 2.73
N GLY A 97 5.99 0.25 2.07
CA GLY A 97 6.78 -0.03 0.88
C GLY A 97 5.93 0.10 -0.37
N SER A 98 6.31 0.96 -1.30
CA SER A 98 5.63 1.12 -2.59
C SER A 98 6.60 1.56 -3.68
N THR A 99 6.38 1.13 -4.91
CA THR A 99 7.14 1.67 -6.05
C THR A 99 6.60 3.04 -6.42
N SER A 100 5.30 3.13 -6.62
CA SER A 100 4.65 4.33 -7.17
C SER A 100 4.02 5.26 -6.14
N MET A 101 3.97 4.87 -4.86
CA MET A 101 3.39 5.67 -3.77
C MET A 101 1.97 6.16 -4.11
N ASP A 102 1.80 7.47 -4.30
CA ASP A 102 0.52 8.13 -4.58
C ASP A 102 0.33 8.48 -6.08
N ILE A 103 1.21 8.00 -6.98
CA ILE A 103 1.12 8.29 -8.42
C ILE A 103 -0.25 7.91 -8.98
N SER A 104 -0.81 6.77 -8.58
CA SER A 104 -2.17 6.34 -8.99
C SER A 104 -3.24 7.38 -8.67
N LEU A 105 -3.17 8.00 -7.48
CA LEU A 105 -4.09 9.05 -7.04
C LEU A 105 -3.84 10.35 -7.81
N ARG A 106 -2.58 10.71 -8.05
CA ARG A 106 -2.20 11.91 -8.81
C ARG A 106 -2.66 11.86 -10.27
N GLU A 107 -2.46 10.73 -10.93
CA GLU A 107 -2.90 10.54 -12.32
C GLU A 107 -4.42 10.61 -12.44
N GLN A 108 -5.13 9.98 -11.53
CA GLN A 108 -6.58 10.03 -11.51
C GLN A 108 -7.11 11.44 -11.31
N ALA A 109 -6.49 12.19 -10.41
CA ALA A 109 -6.86 13.58 -10.19
C ALA A 109 -6.54 14.44 -11.43
N PHE A 110 -5.38 14.24 -12.07
CA PHE A 110 -5.00 14.90 -13.33
C PHE A 110 -5.98 14.63 -14.47
N LEU A 111 -6.37 13.37 -14.69
CA LEU A 111 -7.32 12.99 -15.75
C LEU A 111 -8.70 13.64 -15.57
N ARG A 112 -9.13 13.86 -14.33
CA ARG A 112 -10.41 14.50 -14.00
C ARG A 112 -10.38 16.02 -14.05
N HIS A 113 -9.25 16.63 -13.74
CA HIS A 113 -9.09 18.08 -13.59
C HIS A 113 -8.32 18.72 -14.76
N SER A 114 -8.24 18.04 -15.91
CA SER A 114 -7.48 18.44 -17.10
C SER A 114 -7.86 19.81 -17.72
N THR A 115 -8.89 20.49 -17.19
CA THR A 115 -9.29 21.87 -17.53
C THR A 115 -8.87 22.93 -16.50
N LYS A 116 -8.30 22.55 -15.35
CA LYS A 116 -7.79 23.46 -14.32
C LYS A 116 -6.27 23.50 -14.37
N THR A 117 -5.71 24.71 -14.33
CA THR A 117 -4.25 24.99 -14.28
C THR A 117 -3.58 24.61 -12.96
N GLU A 118 -4.34 24.06 -12.01
CA GLU A 118 -3.87 23.67 -10.68
C GLU A 118 -3.90 22.16 -10.55
N LEU A 119 -2.74 21.57 -10.24
CA LEU A 119 -2.63 20.16 -9.89
C LEU A 119 -3.48 19.89 -8.62
N PRO A 120 -4.45 18.96 -8.65
CA PRO A 120 -5.19 18.57 -7.45
C PRO A 120 -4.22 18.02 -6.38
N GLY A 121 -4.40 18.44 -5.12
CA GLY A 121 -3.50 18.11 -4.00
C GLY A 121 -2.49 19.21 -3.62
N SER A 122 -2.58 20.40 -4.22
CA SER A 122 -1.82 21.60 -3.80
C SER A 122 -2.37 22.26 -2.52
N ASP A 123 -3.53 21.82 -2.03
CA ASP A 123 -4.28 22.39 -0.90
C ASP A 123 -3.91 21.81 0.48
N GLY A 124 -2.78 21.11 0.58
CA GLY A 124 -2.23 20.65 1.86
C GLY A 124 -2.79 19.31 2.36
N SER A 125 -3.64 18.64 1.59
CA SER A 125 -3.99 17.23 1.81
C SER A 125 -2.81 16.34 1.41
N ASN A 126 -1.91 16.01 2.34
CA ASN A 126 -0.74 15.16 2.09
C ASN A 126 -1.11 13.68 1.95
N ILE A 127 -2.02 13.37 1.04
CA ILE A 127 -2.30 12.00 0.56
C ILE A 127 -1.03 11.34 0.00
N GLY A 128 -0.05 12.14 -0.42
CA GLY A 128 1.28 11.66 -0.83
C GLY A 128 2.14 11.04 0.26
N ASN A 129 1.72 11.13 1.52
CA ASN A 129 2.33 10.41 2.62
C ASN A 129 1.38 9.35 3.17
N ILE A 130 1.25 8.24 2.44
CA ILE A 130 0.43 7.07 2.81
C ILE A 130 0.67 6.62 4.26
N PRO A 131 1.93 6.48 4.77
CA PRO A 131 2.15 6.16 6.18
C PRO A 131 1.50 7.14 7.16
N ALA A 132 1.65 8.45 6.93
CA ALA A 132 1.08 9.48 7.81
C ALA A 132 -0.45 9.50 7.73
N TYR A 133 -1.00 9.30 6.54
CA TYR A 133 -2.43 9.15 6.32
C TYR A 133 -3.00 7.97 7.14
N LEU A 134 -2.40 6.78 7.03
CA LEU A 134 -2.81 5.59 7.78
C LEU A 134 -2.70 5.82 9.28
N ALA A 135 -1.62 6.44 9.73
CA ALA A 135 -1.41 6.67 11.15
C ALA A 135 -2.42 7.64 11.75
N ARG A 136 -2.76 8.71 11.02
CA ARG A 136 -3.83 9.63 11.42
C ARG A 136 -5.18 8.92 11.45
N LEU A 137 -5.50 8.15 10.43
CA LEU A 137 -6.79 7.48 10.29
C LEU A 137 -7.02 6.43 11.40
N PHE A 138 -5.98 5.67 11.75
CA PHE A 138 -6.09 4.55 12.68
C PHE A 138 -5.53 4.82 14.09
N CYS A 139 -5.18 6.07 14.38
CA CYS A 139 -4.57 6.51 15.64
C CYS A 139 -3.29 5.73 15.98
N LEU A 140 -2.39 5.57 15.01
CA LEU A 140 -1.13 4.86 15.16
C LEU A 140 -0.01 5.79 15.66
N GLY A 141 1.12 5.22 16.09
CA GLY A 141 2.23 5.98 16.63
C GLY A 141 2.94 6.85 15.61
N HIS A 142 3.60 7.92 16.07
CA HIS A 142 4.22 8.99 15.28
C HIS A 142 5.38 8.56 14.34
N MET A 143 5.82 7.31 14.42
CA MET A 143 6.84 6.77 13.52
C MET A 143 6.17 6.30 12.24
N HIS A 144 6.35 7.04 11.15
CA HIS A 144 5.80 6.68 9.84
C HIS A 144 6.89 6.82 8.78
N ILE A 145 7.20 5.72 8.09
CA ILE A 145 8.33 5.62 7.16
C ILE A 145 7.83 5.16 5.79
N SER A 146 8.25 5.89 4.75
CA SER A 146 8.01 5.57 3.35
C SER A 146 9.28 4.96 2.74
N ILE A 147 9.13 3.85 2.04
CA ILE A 147 10.24 3.16 1.38
C ILE A 147 9.85 2.92 -0.08
N SER A 148 10.72 3.37 -0.98
CA SER A 148 10.57 3.16 -2.41
C SER A 148 11.90 2.63 -2.97
N THR A 149 11.98 1.31 -3.09
CA THR A 149 13.10 0.58 -3.69
C THR A 149 12.58 -0.40 -4.76
N ALA A 150 11.59 0.08 -5.54
CA ALA A 150 10.88 -0.68 -6.56
C ALA A 150 10.31 -2.02 -6.02
N CYS A 151 10.58 -3.13 -6.72
CA CYS A 151 10.08 -4.47 -6.37
C CYS A 151 10.51 -4.99 -4.98
N THR A 152 11.49 -4.34 -4.33
CA THR A 152 11.96 -4.71 -2.98
C THR A 152 11.37 -3.86 -1.87
N ALA A 153 10.55 -2.84 -2.19
CA ALA A 153 10.12 -1.82 -1.24
C ALA A 153 9.42 -2.39 0.00
N SER A 154 8.49 -3.34 -0.16
CA SER A 154 7.78 -3.96 0.96
C SER A 154 8.68 -4.87 1.81
N SER A 155 9.65 -5.56 1.20
CA SER A 155 10.65 -6.36 1.90
C SER A 155 11.58 -5.47 2.73
N ILE A 156 12.02 -4.33 2.19
CA ILE A 156 12.81 -3.35 2.93
C ILE A 156 11.98 -2.73 4.06
N ALA A 157 10.69 -2.43 3.84
CA ALA A 157 9.79 -1.96 4.90
C ALA A 157 9.66 -2.96 6.05
N LEU A 158 9.54 -4.25 5.74
CA LEU A 158 9.55 -5.31 6.75
C LEU A 158 10.88 -5.35 7.53
N ILE A 159 12.02 -5.30 6.83
CA ILE A 159 13.36 -5.30 7.45
C ILE A 159 13.54 -4.10 8.37
N GLU A 160 13.16 -2.89 7.93
CA GLU A 160 13.27 -1.68 8.74
C GLU A 160 12.38 -1.74 9.98
N GLY A 161 11.14 -2.20 9.85
CA GLY A 161 10.26 -2.42 11.00
C GLY A 161 10.84 -3.42 12.00
N MET A 162 11.42 -4.52 11.51
CA MET A 162 12.11 -5.50 12.35
C MET A 162 13.33 -4.90 13.05
N ASN A 163 14.11 -4.07 12.38
CA ASN A 163 15.28 -3.40 12.96
C ASN A 163 14.87 -2.44 14.08
N MET A 164 13.79 -1.68 13.90
CA MET A 164 13.27 -0.78 14.94
C MET A 164 12.73 -1.54 16.16
N ILE A 165 12.14 -2.72 15.95
CA ILE A 165 11.74 -3.62 17.06
C ILE A 165 12.98 -4.17 17.78
N ARG A 166 13.99 -4.67 17.06
CA ARG A 166 15.24 -5.19 17.65
C ARG A 166 15.99 -4.13 18.45
N ALA A 167 15.98 -2.90 17.97
CA ALA A 167 16.60 -1.77 18.64
C ALA A 167 15.83 -1.28 19.89
N GLY A 168 14.64 -1.83 20.15
CA GLY A 168 13.80 -1.44 21.29
C GLY A 168 13.14 -0.07 21.12
N VAL A 169 13.11 0.47 19.90
CA VAL A 169 12.52 1.78 19.58
C VAL A 169 11.00 1.69 19.53
N ILE A 170 10.47 0.60 18.97
CA ILE A 170 9.05 0.27 18.93
C ILE A 170 8.85 -1.19 19.36
N GLU A 171 7.65 -1.53 19.82
CA GLU A 171 7.30 -2.92 20.16
C GLU A 171 6.49 -3.61 19.04
N ARG A 172 5.85 -2.82 18.18
CA ARG A 172 4.95 -3.26 17.11
C ARG A 172 5.16 -2.40 15.88
N ALA A 173 5.06 -3.02 14.72
CA ALA A 173 5.12 -2.34 13.43
C ALA A 173 3.97 -2.82 12.54
N LEU A 174 3.23 -1.87 11.95
CA LEU A 174 2.35 -2.12 10.82
C LEU A 174 3.19 -2.00 9.55
N ILE A 175 3.36 -3.12 8.83
CA ILE A 175 4.06 -3.17 7.56
C ILE A 175 3.03 -3.24 6.44
N VAL A 176 3.12 -2.34 5.47
CA VAL A 176 2.19 -2.27 4.34
C VAL A 176 2.99 -2.27 3.03
N GLY A 177 2.75 -3.29 2.19
CA GLY A 177 3.12 -3.24 0.77
C GLY A 177 1.91 -2.75 -0.02
N VAL A 178 2.06 -1.73 -0.84
CA VAL A 178 0.94 -1.17 -1.61
C VAL A 178 1.36 -0.74 -3.00
N GLU A 179 0.54 -1.07 -4.00
CA GLU A 179 0.70 -0.64 -5.38
C GLU A 179 -0.68 -0.43 -5.99
N GLY A 180 -0.94 0.78 -6.45
CA GLY A 180 -2.17 1.12 -7.18
C GLY A 180 -1.89 1.09 -8.67
N PHE A 181 -2.90 0.76 -9.48
CA PHE A 181 -2.77 0.92 -10.92
C PHE A 181 -2.41 2.36 -11.25
N ASN A 182 -1.42 2.54 -12.13
CA ASN A 182 -1.07 3.83 -12.70
C ASN A 182 -0.54 3.64 -14.12
N TYR A 183 -0.89 4.56 -15.01
CA TYR A 183 -0.49 4.57 -16.41
C TYR A 183 1.02 4.70 -16.55
N LEU A 184 1.69 5.52 -15.74
CA LEU A 184 3.14 5.70 -15.81
C LEU A 184 3.90 4.37 -15.67
N THR A 185 3.52 3.55 -14.70
CA THR A 185 4.12 2.22 -14.48
C THR A 185 3.76 1.29 -15.63
N LEU A 186 2.50 1.27 -16.07
CA LEU A 186 2.06 0.39 -17.14
C LEU A 186 2.78 0.69 -18.47
N CYS A 187 2.83 1.95 -18.89
CA CYS A 187 3.55 2.40 -20.09
C CYS A 187 5.05 2.18 -19.96
N GLY A 188 5.61 2.44 -18.77
CA GLY A 188 7.04 2.27 -18.51
C GLY A 188 7.49 0.81 -18.68
N PHE A 189 6.67 -0.15 -18.26
CA PHE A 189 6.94 -1.57 -18.52
C PHE A 189 6.74 -1.94 -19.99
N ASP A 190 5.70 -1.42 -20.64
CA ASP A 190 5.43 -1.69 -22.06
C ASP A 190 6.57 -1.21 -22.95
N SER A 191 7.16 -0.04 -22.65
CA SER A 191 8.33 0.49 -23.37
C SER A 191 9.60 -0.37 -23.26
N LEU A 192 9.63 -1.36 -22.34
CA LEU A 192 10.72 -2.32 -22.20
C LEU A 192 10.45 -3.65 -22.94
N LEU A 193 9.22 -3.85 -23.42
CA LEU A 193 8.87 -5.02 -24.21
C LEU A 193 9.30 -4.78 -25.67
N PRO A 194 9.98 -5.75 -26.30
CA PRO A 194 10.51 -5.62 -27.65
C PRO A 194 9.44 -5.66 -28.75
#